data_AF-J6HRQ8-F1
#
_entry.id   AF-J6HRQ8-F1
#
_cell.length_a   1.000
_cell.length_b   1.000
_cell.length_c   1.000
_cell.angle_alpha   90.00
_cell.angle_beta   90.00
_cell.angle_gamma   90.00
#
_symmetry.space_group_name_H-M   'P 1'
#
loop_
_entity.id
_entity.type
_entity.pdbx_description
1 polymer ?
#
loop_
_entity_poly.entity_id
_entity_poly.type
_entity_poly.pdbx_seq_one_letter_code
_entity_poly.pdbx_strand_id
1 'polypeptide(L)'
;MKKALVFLLATFVLFTTGCSAAGMNDKDKGAKKMANPIAVFETNHGTFEIELFEDKAPITVKNFIDLAEKGFYDGLIFHRVIDGFMIQGGDPNGTGTGGPGYVIPDEFHKDLKHDSEGVLSMANAGPNTGGSQFFITLAATPWLDGHHSVFGKVVKGMDVVREIGKVDTDFQDKPLAKVVMEKVTIRREGKE
;
A
#
# COMPACT_ATOMS: atom_id res chain seq x y z
N MET A 1 38.03 -88.76 9.11
CA MET A 1 36.79 -88.00 9.37
C MET A 1 37.16 -86.59 9.83
N LYS A 2 36.39 -85.58 9.41
CA LYS A 2 36.53 -84.11 9.62
C LYS A 2 37.31 -83.33 8.53
N LYS A 3 36.59 -83.18 7.41
CA LYS A 3 36.22 -81.95 6.68
C LYS A 3 37.29 -80.90 6.37
N ALA A 4 37.52 -80.76 5.06
CA ALA A 4 38.12 -79.62 4.38
C ALA A 4 37.32 -78.31 4.55
N LEU A 5 38.02 -77.17 4.43
CA LEU A 5 37.48 -75.99 3.74
C LEU A 5 38.61 -75.10 3.21
N VAL A 6 38.63 -74.97 1.88
CA VAL A 6 39.38 -74.03 1.03
C VAL A 6 38.56 -72.72 0.90
N PHE A 7 39.15 -71.65 0.34
CA PHE A 7 38.60 -70.37 -0.14
C PHE A 7 38.89 -69.17 0.81
N LEU A 8 39.28 -67.96 0.38
CA LEU A 8 39.55 -67.37 -0.94
C LEU A 8 40.28 -66.03 -0.70
N LEU A 9 41.16 -65.66 -1.62
CA LEU A 9 41.79 -64.34 -1.79
C LEU A 9 40.75 -63.28 -2.21
N ALA A 10 40.73 -62.09 -1.59
CA ALA A 10 40.13 -60.90 -2.21
C ALA A 10 40.73 -59.61 -1.64
N THR A 11 41.69 -59.06 -2.38
CA THR A 11 42.16 -57.68 -2.29
C THR A 11 41.03 -56.72 -2.63
N PHE A 12 40.66 -55.82 -1.71
CA PHE A 12 39.68 -54.77 -1.98
C PHE A 12 40.36 -53.41 -2.16
N VAL A 13 39.90 -52.73 -3.20
CA VAL A 13 40.46 -51.57 -3.90
C VAL A 13 40.23 -50.26 -3.14
N LEU A 14 41.21 -49.34 -3.25
CA LEU A 14 41.09 -47.93 -2.85
C LEU A 14 39.92 -47.23 -3.55
N PHE A 15 39.10 -46.50 -2.79
CA PHE A 15 38.41 -45.32 -3.31
C PHE A 15 38.60 -44.15 -2.35
N THR A 16 39.38 -43.18 -2.82
CA THR A 16 39.48 -41.83 -2.27
C THR A 16 38.16 -41.10 -2.50
N THR A 17 37.53 -40.61 -1.44
CA THR A 17 36.51 -39.58 -1.55
C THR A 17 37.05 -38.31 -0.90
N GLY A 18 37.51 -37.41 -1.75
CA GLY A 18 37.84 -36.05 -1.38
C GLY A 18 36.55 -35.29 -1.03
N CYS A 19 36.58 -34.58 0.09
CA CYS A 19 35.63 -33.51 0.35
C CYS A 19 35.95 -32.32 -0.55
N SER A 20 35.28 -32.22 -1.70
CA SER A 20 35.13 -30.94 -2.39
C SER A 20 34.12 -30.11 -1.59
N ALA A 21 34.62 -29.14 -0.82
CA ALA A 21 33.82 -28.03 -0.35
C ALA A 21 33.44 -27.18 -1.58
N ALA A 22 32.27 -27.45 -2.14
CA ALA A 22 31.68 -26.62 -3.18
C ALA A 22 31.40 -25.23 -2.58
N GLY A 23 32.10 -24.22 -3.10
CA GLY A 23 31.82 -22.82 -2.80
C GLY A 23 30.37 -22.50 -3.14
N MET A 24 29.61 -22.13 -2.11
CA MET A 24 28.28 -21.56 -2.26
C MET A 24 28.42 -20.28 -3.08
N ASN A 25 27.74 -20.22 -4.21
CA ASN A 25 27.61 -19.02 -5.02
C ASN A 25 26.81 -17.98 -4.22
N ASP A 26 27.53 -17.01 -3.65
CA ASP A 26 26.98 -15.85 -2.99
C ASP A 26 26.43 -14.88 -4.06
N LYS A 27 25.20 -15.16 -4.50
CA LYS A 27 24.38 -14.25 -5.31
C LYS A 27 23.17 -13.78 -4.51
N ASP A 28 23.41 -13.27 -3.30
CA ASP A 28 22.46 -12.39 -2.64
C ASP A 28 23.01 -10.96 -2.64
N LYS A 29 22.98 -10.33 -3.82
CA LYS A 29 23.11 -8.87 -3.89
C LYS A 29 21.79 -8.32 -3.40
N GLY A 30 21.72 -8.00 -2.11
CA GLY A 30 20.61 -7.28 -1.51
C GLY A 30 20.26 -6.07 -2.35
N ALA A 31 19.13 -6.15 -3.07
CA ALA A 31 18.53 -4.98 -3.67
C ALA A 31 18.19 -4.04 -2.51
N LYS A 32 18.85 -2.88 -2.46
CA LYS A 32 18.54 -1.82 -1.50
C LYS A 32 17.05 -1.51 -1.68
N LYS A 33 16.20 -1.99 -0.77
CA LYS A 33 14.76 -1.68 -0.79
C LYS A 33 14.66 -0.17 -0.73
N MET A 34 14.22 0.45 -1.83
CA MET A 34 14.05 1.89 -1.84
C MET A 34 12.98 2.25 -0.81
N ALA A 35 13.19 3.36 -0.10
CA ALA A 35 12.18 3.86 0.82
C ALA A 35 10.90 4.19 0.03
N ASN A 36 9.75 3.86 0.62
CA ASN A 36 8.45 4.14 0.03
C ASN A 36 8.25 5.67 -0.10
N PRO A 37 7.60 6.15 -1.18
CA PRO A 37 7.23 7.55 -1.30
C PRO A 37 6.29 7.99 -0.18
N ILE A 38 6.41 9.25 0.24
CA ILE A 38 5.51 9.89 1.20
C ILE A 38 4.62 10.89 0.46
N ALA A 39 3.30 10.73 0.56
CA ALA A 39 2.35 11.76 0.17
C ALA A 39 2.13 12.73 1.35
N VAL A 40 2.30 14.02 1.11
CA VAL A 40 2.05 15.08 2.09
C VAL A 40 0.79 15.81 1.69
N PHE A 41 -0.20 15.80 2.58
CA PHE A 41 -1.47 16.49 2.41
C PHE A 41 -1.47 17.74 3.27
N GLU A 42 -1.47 18.90 2.64
CA GLU A 42 -1.73 20.19 3.27
C GLU A 42 -3.22 20.47 3.16
N THR A 43 -3.90 20.65 4.29
CA THR A 43 -5.34 20.90 4.34
C THR A 43 -5.64 22.13 5.19
N ASN A 44 -6.84 22.67 5.06
CA ASN A 44 -7.32 23.73 5.94
C ASN A 44 -7.58 23.28 7.40
N HIS A 45 -7.25 22.04 7.78
CA HIS A 45 -7.28 21.52 9.16
C HIS A 45 -5.87 21.11 9.65
N GLY A 46 -4.84 21.36 8.84
CA GLY A 46 -3.46 20.99 9.13
C GLY A 46 -2.87 20.01 8.12
N THR A 47 -1.67 19.53 8.43
CA THR A 47 -0.88 18.67 7.53
C THR A 47 -0.77 17.26 8.06
N PHE A 48 -0.96 16.27 7.19
CA PHE A 48 -0.67 14.87 7.49
C PHE A 48 0.13 14.21 6.37
N GLU A 49 0.82 13.12 6.69
CA GLU A 49 1.71 12.41 5.78
C GLU A 49 1.31 10.93 5.70
N ILE A 50 1.32 10.38 4.49
CA ILE A 50 0.99 8.99 4.20
C ILE A 50 2.18 8.32 3.52
N GLU A 51 2.61 7.17 4.03
CA GLU A 51 3.52 6.28 3.33
C GLU A 51 2.76 5.49 2.26
N LEU A 52 3.26 5.50 1.02
CA LEU A 52 2.65 4.81 -0.12
C LEU A 52 3.34 3.46 -0.38
N PHE A 53 2.56 2.38 -0.42
CA PHE A 53 3.08 1.01 -0.52
C PHE A 53 3.36 0.58 -1.97
N GLU A 54 4.31 1.27 -2.61
CA GLU A 54 4.64 1.08 -4.05
C GLU A 54 5.04 -0.36 -4.37
N ASP A 55 5.68 -1.06 -3.43
CA ASP A 55 6.08 -2.46 -3.56
C ASP A 55 4.90 -3.45 -3.58
N LYS A 56 3.74 -3.06 -3.04
CA LYS A 56 2.57 -3.93 -2.85
C LYS A 56 1.37 -3.57 -3.72
N ALA A 57 1.22 -2.30 -4.09
CA ALA A 57 0.15 -1.79 -4.96
C ALA A 57 0.73 -0.81 -6.01
N PRO A 58 1.64 -1.27 -6.89
CA PRO A 58 2.39 -0.40 -7.79
C PRO A 58 1.52 0.39 -8.77
N ILE A 59 0.44 -0.19 -9.32
CA ILE A 59 -0.43 0.51 -10.28
C ILE A 59 -1.21 1.62 -9.57
N THR A 60 -1.76 1.32 -8.40
CA THR A 60 -2.57 2.23 -7.58
C THR A 60 -1.71 3.38 -7.06
N VAL A 61 -0.52 3.08 -6.52
CA VAL A 61 0.43 4.10 -6.04
C VAL A 61 0.91 4.97 -7.19
N LYS A 62 1.31 4.38 -8.32
CA LYS A 62 1.75 5.15 -9.50
C LYS A 62 0.65 6.08 -9.99
N ASN A 63 -0.59 5.60 -10.08
CA ASN A 63 -1.73 6.42 -10.47
C ASN A 63 -1.94 7.61 -9.53
N PHE A 64 -1.93 7.37 -8.21
CA PHE A 64 -2.08 8.43 -7.22
C PHE A 64 -0.95 9.47 -7.32
N ILE A 65 0.30 9.01 -7.44
CA ILE A 65 1.47 9.88 -7.61
C ILE A 65 1.37 10.72 -8.88
N ASP A 66 1.05 10.10 -10.02
CA ASP A 66 0.94 10.81 -11.31
C ASP A 66 -0.14 11.90 -11.27
N LEU A 67 -1.23 11.67 -10.54
CA LEU A 67 -2.30 12.65 -10.33
C LEU A 67 -1.84 13.78 -9.39
N ALA A 68 -1.22 13.44 -8.26
CA ALA A 68 -0.69 14.42 -7.31
C ALA A 68 0.38 15.34 -7.95
N GLU A 69 1.32 14.79 -8.71
CA GLU A 69 2.37 15.56 -9.39
C GLU A 69 1.83 16.50 -10.49
N LYS A 70 0.64 16.21 -11.02
CA LYS A 70 -0.09 17.11 -11.95
C LYS A 70 -0.92 18.16 -11.23
N GLY A 71 -0.92 18.19 -9.89
CA GLY A 71 -1.78 19.06 -9.09
C GLY A 71 -3.26 18.69 -9.17
N PHE A 72 -3.60 17.45 -9.56
CA PHE A 72 -5.00 17.03 -9.74
C PHE A 72 -5.81 17.15 -8.45
N TYR A 73 -5.18 16.89 -7.30
CA TYR A 73 -5.84 16.90 -6.00
C TYR A 73 -5.88 18.29 -5.35
N ASP A 74 -5.14 19.27 -5.87
CA ASP A 74 -5.02 20.59 -5.27
C ASP A 74 -6.37 21.33 -5.35
N GLY A 75 -6.84 21.81 -4.20
CA GLY A 75 -8.14 22.48 -4.04
C GLY A 75 -9.35 21.53 -4.01
N LEU A 76 -9.16 20.21 -4.14
CA LEU A 76 -10.25 19.26 -4.02
C LEU A 76 -10.69 19.09 -2.56
N ILE A 77 -11.90 18.59 -2.34
CA ILE A 77 -12.47 18.43 -1.01
C ILE A 77 -12.54 16.96 -0.57
N PHE A 78 -12.56 16.75 0.74
CA PHE A 78 -13.18 15.55 1.31
C PHE A 78 -14.70 15.72 1.21
N HIS A 79 -15.31 15.06 0.23
CA HIS A 79 -16.73 15.25 -0.10
C HIS A 79 -17.65 14.33 0.72
N ARG A 80 -17.08 13.37 1.46
CA ARG A 80 -17.82 12.45 2.31
C ARG A 80 -17.02 12.11 3.57
N VAL A 81 -17.60 12.32 4.74
CA VAL A 81 -16.98 12.09 6.05
C VAL A 81 -17.97 11.34 6.93
N ILE A 82 -17.57 10.20 7.48
CA ILE A 82 -18.40 9.41 8.38
C ILE A 82 -17.59 9.12 9.64
N ASP A 83 -18.01 9.74 10.75
CA ASP A 83 -17.36 9.57 12.05
C ASP A 83 -17.29 8.08 12.44
N GLY A 84 -16.13 7.67 12.95
CA GLY A 84 -15.82 6.28 13.29
C GLY A 84 -15.67 5.33 12.09
N PHE A 85 -15.75 5.81 10.84
CA PHE A 85 -15.59 4.99 9.65
C PHE A 85 -14.47 5.48 8.73
N MET A 86 -14.65 6.58 8.00
CA MET A 86 -13.68 7.05 7.00
C MET A 86 -13.91 8.49 6.55
N ILE A 87 -12.87 9.08 5.97
CA ILE A 87 -12.91 10.35 5.22
C ILE A 87 -12.58 10.05 3.75
N GLN A 88 -13.42 10.50 2.81
CA GLN A 88 -13.30 10.20 1.38
C GLN A 88 -13.15 11.49 0.55
N GLY A 89 -12.19 11.48 -0.36
CA GLY A 89 -11.79 12.60 -1.20
C GLY A 89 -11.40 12.16 -2.62
N GLY A 90 -10.74 13.05 -3.36
CA GLY A 90 -10.20 12.76 -4.69
C GLY A 90 -11.22 12.80 -5.83
N ASP A 91 -12.41 13.38 -5.60
CA ASP A 91 -13.39 13.66 -6.65
C ASP A 91 -13.22 15.10 -7.18
N PRO A 92 -12.87 15.32 -8.46
CA PRO A 92 -12.75 16.66 -9.04
C PRO A 92 -14.06 17.44 -9.07
N ASN A 93 -15.21 16.78 -9.04
CA ASN A 93 -16.52 17.42 -9.03
C ASN A 93 -17.05 17.69 -7.60
N GLY A 94 -16.49 17.02 -6.59
CA GLY A 94 -16.96 17.10 -5.20
C GLY A 94 -18.38 16.56 -4.97
N THR A 95 -18.85 15.65 -5.83
CA THR A 95 -20.20 15.06 -5.82
C THR A 95 -20.23 13.56 -5.46
N GLY A 96 -19.06 12.94 -5.28
CA GLY A 96 -18.88 11.49 -5.09
C GLY A 96 -18.84 10.67 -6.38
N THR A 97 -18.95 11.30 -7.55
CA THR A 97 -19.15 10.57 -8.83
C THR A 97 -18.16 10.93 -9.93
N GLY A 98 -17.31 11.94 -9.72
CA GLY A 98 -16.25 12.26 -10.68
C GLY A 98 -15.03 11.36 -10.55
N GLY A 99 -14.07 11.59 -11.43
CA GLY A 99 -12.84 10.81 -11.51
C GLY A 99 -11.87 11.40 -12.54
N PRO A 100 -10.74 10.74 -12.82
CA PRO A 100 -9.69 11.26 -13.68
C PRO A 100 -9.96 11.01 -15.18
N GLY A 101 -11.14 10.50 -15.53
CA GLY A 101 -11.52 10.15 -16.91
C GLY A 101 -11.11 8.74 -17.35
N TYR A 102 -10.55 7.94 -16.45
CA TYR A 102 -10.18 6.54 -16.68
C TYR A 102 -10.32 5.72 -15.39
N VAL A 103 -10.17 4.41 -15.50
CA VAL A 103 -10.17 3.48 -14.37
C VAL A 103 -8.90 2.62 -14.32
N ILE A 104 -8.57 2.09 -13.15
CA ILE A 104 -7.46 1.18 -12.89
C ILE A 104 -7.95 -0.14 -12.25
N PRO A 105 -7.23 -1.27 -12.43
CA PRO A 105 -7.56 -2.54 -11.80
C PRO A 105 -7.35 -2.49 -10.27
N ASP A 106 -8.02 -3.38 -9.55
CA ASP A 106 -7.79 -3.54 -8.12
C ASP A 106 -6.45 -4.27 -7.85
N GLU A 107 -5.77 -3.91 -6.76
CA GLU A 107 -4.53 -4.51 -6.29
C GLU A 107 -4.66 -4.92 -4.82
N PHE A 108 -4.83 -6.22 -4.59
CA PHE A 108 -4.93 -6.78 -3.24
C PHE A 108 -3.64 -7.50 -2.85
N HIS A 109 -3.15 -7.19 -1.65
CA HIS A 109 -1.96 -7.83 -1.10
C HIS A 109 -2.29 -8.48 0.25
N LYS A 110 -1.75 -9.68 0.51
CA LYS A 110 -2.06 -10.46 1.73
C LYS A 110 -1.74 -9.71 3.03
N ASP A 111 -0.72 -8.86 2.99
CA ASP A 111 -0.22 -8.09 4.14
C ASP A 111 -0.86 -6.69 4.24
N LEU A 112 -1.78 -6.33 3.35
CA LEU A 112 -2.48 -5.06 3.40
C LEU A 112 -3.95 -5.31 3.77
N LYS A 113 -4.36 -4.74 4.91
CA LYS A 113 -5.66 -4.95 5.54
C LYS A 113 -6.18 -3.64 6.10
N HIS A 114 -7.49 -3.54 6.20
CA HIS A 114 -8.15 -2.44 6.90
C HIS A 114 -8.29 -2.76 8.39
N ASP A 115 -7.15 -2.99 9.05
CA ASP A 115 -7.07 -3.48 10.44
C ASP A 115 -6.99 -2.36 11.49
N SER A 116 -6.91 -1.12 11.04
CA SER A 116 -6.68 0.05 11.89
C SER A 116 -7.13 1.32 11.17
N GLU A 117 -7.16 2.43 11.92
CA GLU A 117 -7.28 3.77 11.35
C GLU A 117 -6.04 4.16 10.52
N GLY A 118 -6.20 5.20 9.70
CA GLY A 118 -5.14 5.77 8.89
C GLY A 118 -4.80 4.94 7.65
N VAL A 119 -5.55 3.88 7.34
CA VAL A 119 -5.33 3.09 6.12
C VAL A 119 -5.89 3.86 4.92
N LEU A 120 -5.02 4.10 3.92
CA LEU A 120 -5.38 4.74 2.67
C LEU A 120 -5.77 3.69 1.63
N SER A 121 -6.96 3.84 1.07
CA SER A 121 -7.53 2.87 0.12
C SER A 121 -8.25 3.55 -1.04
N MET A 122 -8.24 2.88 -2.20
CA MET A 122 -8.89 3.36 -3.41
C MET A 122 -10.41 3.16 -3.32
N ALA A 123 -11.18 4.22 -3.56
CA ALA A 123 -12.63 4.09 -3.74
C ALA A 123 -12.93 3.56 -5.14
N ASN A 124 -14.02 2.80 -5.30
CA ASN A 124 -14.44 2.22 -6.57
C ASN A 124 -15.97 2.14 -6.66
N ALA A 125 -16.49 1.89 -7.87
CA ALA A 125 -17.90 1.65 -8.16
C ALA A 125 -18.19 0.15 -8.43
N GLY A 126 -17.31 -0.72 -7.94
CA GLY A 126 -17.27 -2.15 -8.25
C GLY A 126 -15.85 -2.62 -8.64
N PRO A 127 -15.67 -3.94 -8.86
CA PRO A 127 -14.35 -4.50 -9.15
C PRO A 127 -13.66 -3.83 -10.34
N ASN A 128 -12.38 -3.49 -10.19
CA ASN A 128 -11.51 -2.89 -11.21
C ASN A 128 -12.01 -1.54 -11.74
N THR A 129 -12.58 -0.72 -10.86
CA THR A 129 -13.08 0.63 -11.20
C THR A 129 -12.47 1.72 -10.31
N GLY A 130 -11.27 1.48 -9.77
CA GLY A 130 -10.51 2.52 -9.09
C GLY A 130 -10.17 3.67 -10.03
N GLY A 131 -9.98 4.88 -9.50
CA GLY A 131 -9.72 6.08 -10.31
C GLY A 131 -8.88 7.08 -9.55
N SER A 132 -9.47 8.23 -9.20
CA SER A 132 -8.79 9.26 -8.40
C SER A 132 -9.30 9.32 -6.97
N GLN A 133 -10.51 8.81 -6.71
CA GLN A 133 -11.12 8.88 -5.40
C GLN A 133 -10.50 7.88 -4.43
N PHE A 134 -10.25 8.32 -3.21
CA PHE A 134 -9.68 7.50 -2.15
C PHE A 134 -10.39 7.78 -0.83
N PHE A 135 -10.20 6.91 0.14
CA PHE A 135 -10.61 7.14 1.51
C PHE A 135 -9.50 6.78 2.49
N ILE A 136 -9.55 7.40 3.66
CA ILE A 136 -8.68 7.12 4.81
C ILE A 136 -9.57 6.63 5.95
N THR A 137 -9.25 5.47 6.53
CA THR A 137 -10.04 4.89 7.61
C THR A 137 -9.89 5.65 8.94
N LEU A 138 -10.97 5.73 9.72
CA LEU A 138 -10.99 6.27 11.09
C LEU A 138 -11.06 5.16 12.15
N ALA A 139 -11.26 3.91 11.73
CA ALA A 139 -11.27 2.71 12.57
C ALA A 139 -10.89 1.48 11.73
N ALA A 140 -10.81 0.31 12.36
CA ALA A 140 -10.67 -0.95 11.63
C ALA A 140 -11.96 -1.26 10.85
N THR A 141 -11.83 -1.61 9.57
CA THR A 141 -12.95 -1.86 8.64
C THR A 141 -12.72 -3.14 7.82
N PRO A 142 -12.59 -4.31 8.47
CA PRO A 142 -12.17 -5.56 7.81
C PRO A 142 -13.11 -6.05 6.70
N TRP A 143 -14.37 -5.60 6.69
CA TRP A 143 -15.33 -5.90 5.62
C TRP A 143 -14.96 -5.26 4.27
N LEU A 144 -14.00 -4.34 4.23
CA LEU A 144 -13.48 -3.73 3.00
C LEU A 144 -12.30 -4.51 2.39
N ASP A 145 -11.77 -5.51 3.10
CA ASP A 145 -10.65 -6.32 2.61
C ASP A 145 -11.04 -7.12 1.36
N GLY A 146 -10.21 -7.03 0.31
CA GLY A 146 -10.49 -7.66 -0.98
C GLY A 146 -11.57 -6.95 -1.81
N HIS A 147 -12.03 -5.78 -1.37
CA HIS A 147 -12.95 -4.92 -2.10
C HIS A 147 -12.33 -3.58 -2.50
N HIS A 148 -11.37 -3.08 -1.72
CA HIS A 148 -10.68 -1.81 -1.99
C HIS A 148 -9.16 -2.01 -1.92
N SER A 149 -8.43 -1.51 -2.93
CA SER A 149 -6.97 -1.55 -2.95
C SER A 149 -6.41 -0.67 -1.84
N VAL A 150 -5.84 -1.28 -0.81
CA VAL A 150 -5.04 -0.56 0.18
C VAL A 150 -3.71 -0.19 -0.46
N PHE A 151 -3.33 1.08 -0.42
CA PHE A 151 -2.11 1.55 -1.10
C PHE A 151 -1.28 2.54 -0.27
N GLY A 152 -1.66 2.80 0.98
CA GLY A 152 -0.82 3.54 1.91
C GLY A 152 -1.32 3.53 3.35
N LYS A 153 -0.57 4.17 4.24
CA LYS A 153 -0.96 4.38 5.63
C LYS A 153 -0.43 5.72 6.16
N VAL A 154 -1.26 6.41 6.93
CA VAL A 154 -0.86 7.66 7.61
C VAL A 154 0.26 7.35 8.60
N VAL A 155 1.37 8.07 8.48
CA VAL A 155 2.56 7.95 9.32
C VAL A 155 2.78 9.18 10.21
N LYS A 156 2.13 10.31 9.89
CA LYS A 156 2.16 11.55 10.68
C LYS A 156 0.86 12.32 10.50
N GLY A 157 0.38 12.98 11.55
CA GLY A 157 -0.82 13.82 11.48
C GLY A 157 -2.15 13.04 11.56
N MET A 158 -2.18 11.88 12.23
CA MET A 158 -3.44 11.16 12.43
C MET A 158 -4.46 11.94 13.29
N ASP A 159 -3.99 12.83 14.16
CA ASP A 159 -4.83 13.80 14.86
C ASP A 159 -5.58 14.72 13.90
N VAL A 160 -4.93 15.22 12.85
CA VAL A 160 -5.57 16.02 11.78
C VAL A 160 -6.62 15.19 11.04
N VAL A 161 -6.29 13.95 10.68
CA VAL A 161 -7.23 13.03 10.00
C VAL A 161 -8.48 12.78 10.86
N ARG A 162 -8.30 12.57 12.18
CA ARG A 162 -9.41 12.42 13.12
C ARG A 162 -10.22 13.70 13.33
N GLU A 163 -9.57 14.87 13.29
CA GLU A 163 -10.25 16.15 13.35
C GLU A 163 -11.17 16.35 12.13
N ILE A 164 -10.66 16.08 10.93
CA ILE A 164 -11.48 16.03 9.71
C ILE A 164 -12.64 15.03 9.87
N GLY A 165 -12.37 13.86 10.45
CA GLY A 165 -13.38 12.83 10.71
C GLY A 165 -14.54 13.24 11.61
N LYS A 166 -14.44 14.38 12.31
CA LYS A 166 -15.43 14.86 13.29
C LYS A 166 -16.15 16.14 12.85
N VAL A 167 -15.92 16.62 11.64
CA VAL A 167 -16.63 17.82 11.15
C VAL A 167 -18.12 17.55 11.01
N ASP A 168 -18.95 18.58 11.19
CA ASP A 168 -20.38 18.46 10.97
C ASP A 168 -20.69 18.16 9.50
N THR A 169 -21.58 17.19 9.26
CA THR A 169 -22.01 16.77 7.92
C THR A 169 -23.52 16.93 7.72
N ASP A 170 -23.93 16.97 6.46
CA ASP A 170 -25.34 16.84 6.09
C ASP A 170 -25.82 15.38 6.12
N PHE A 171 -27.06 15.15 5.68
CA PHE A 171 -27.69 13.83 5.63
C PHE A 171 -27.08 12.88 4.57
N GLN A 172 -26.20 13.37 3.70
CA GLN A 172 -25.45 12.60 2.71
C GLN A 172 -23.99 12.40 3.13
N ASP A 173 -23.68 12.63 4.41
CA ASP A 173 -22.34 12.57 4.98
C ASP A 173 -21.37 13.61 4.38
N LYS A 174 -21.88 14.67 3.72
CA LYS A 174 -21.04 15.72 3.14
C LYS A 174 -20.75 16.80 4.18
N PRO A 175 -19.48 17.20 4.39
CA PRO A 175 -19.14 18.28 5.32
C PRO A 175 -19.89 19.58 5.03
N LEU A 176 -20.48 20.20 6.07
CA LEU A 176 -21.18 21.48 5.97
C LEU A 176 -20.21 22.63 5.65
N ALA A 177 -19.04 22.61 6.30
CA ALA A 177 -17.90 23.44 5.94
C ALA A 177 -16.95 22.63 5.05
N LYS A 178 -16.42 23.24 3.99
CA LYS A 178 -15.49 22.56 3.09
C LYS A 178 -14.21 22.17 3.84
N VAL A 179 -13.88 20.89 3.79
CA VAL A 179 -12.54 20.39 4.14
C VAL A 179 -11.76 20.25 2.84
N VAL A 180 -10.74 21.10 2.67
CA VAL A 180 -10.02 21.29 1.40
C VAL A 180 -8.63 20.70 1.53
N MET A 181 -8.23 19.88 0.56
CA MET A 181 -6.83 19.55 0.30
C MET A 181 -6.21 20.73 -0.44
N GLU A 182 -5.57 21.64 0.28
CA GLU A 182 -4.94 22.82 -0.32
C GLU A 182 -3.81 22.41 -1.26
N LYS A 183 -3.05 21.38 -0.89
CA LYS A 183 -1.99 20.81 -1.72
C LYS A 183 -1.75 19.34 -1.41
N VAL A 184 -1.45 18.55 -2.44
CA VAL A 184 -0.97 17.17 -2.29
C VAL A 184 0.35 17.00 -3.02
N THR A 185 1.43 16.74 -2.26
CA THR A 185 2.78 16.59 -2.84
C THR A 185 3.39 15.24 -2.54
N ILE A 186 4.31 14.79 -3.40
CA ILE A 186 5.01 13.51 -3.24
C ILE A 186 6.48 13.77 -2.87
N ARG A 187 6.88 13.33 -1.68
CA ARG A 187 8.27 13.35 -1.19
C ARG A 187 8.88 11.96 -1.37
N ARG A 188 10.05 11.89 -1.99
CA ARG A 188 10.82 10.64 -2.15
C ARG A 188 12.18 10.82 -1.48
N GLU A 189 12.62 9.84 -0.71
CA GLU A 189 13.99 9.86 -0.20
C GLU A 189 14.97 9.58 -1.35
N GLY A 190 15.99 10.42 -1.50
CA GLY A 190 17.11 10.17 -2.41
C GLY A 190 17.02 10.77 -3.82
N LYS A 191 16.13 11.74 -4.08
CA LYS A 191 16.24 12.64 -5.24
C LYS A 191 16.55 14.06 -4.75
N GLU A 192 17.83 14.43 -4.83
CA GLU A 192 18.28 15.83 -4.95
C GLU A 192 17.86 16.40 -6.31
#